data_AF-A0AAJ1B9H4-F1
#
_entry.id   AF-A0AAJ1B9H4-F1
#
_cell.length_a   1.000
_cell.length_b   1.000
_cell.length_c   1.000
_cell.angle_alpha   90.00
_cell.angle_beta   90.00
_cell.angle_gamma   90.00
#
_symmetry.space_group_name_H-M   'P 1'
#
loop_
_entity.id
_entity.type
_entity.pdbx_description
1 polymer ?
#
loop_
_entity_poly.entity_id
_entity_poly.type
_entity_poly.pdbx_seq_one_letter_code
_entity_poly.pdbx_strand_id
1 'polypeptide(L)' 'MMHCYSGSVEMAERFVKLGYYISLAGPVTFKNARVPKDVAATINLENLVIETDCPYLTPHPFRG' A
#
# COMPACT_ATOMS: atom_id res chain seq x y z
N MET A 1 1.27 -10.06 7.24
CA MET A 1 0.96 -8.91 6.35
C MET A 1 2.27 -8.31 5.86
N MET A 2 2.26 -7.74 4.66
CA MET A 2 3.34 -6.92 4.14
C MET A 2 3.09 -5.48 4.58
N HIS A 3 3.74 -5.08 5.67
CA HIS A 3 3.68 -3.72 6.20
C HIS A 3 4.30 -2.71 5.22
N CYS A 4 3.68 -1.53 5.12
CA CYS A 4 4.01 -0.40 4.28
C CYS A 4 4.51 -0.81 2.89
N TYR A 5 3.65 -1.51 2.15
CA TYR A 5 4.08 -2.15 0.92
C TYR A 5 4.46 -1.12 -0.16
N SER A 6 5.70 -1.23 -0.64
CA SER A 6 6.26 -0.37 -1.68
C SER A 6 6.85 -1.14 -2.87
N GLY A 7 6.61 -2.46 -2.93
CA GLY A 7 7.08 -3.32 -4.03
C GLY A 7 6.18 -3.27 -5.26
N SER A 8 6.51 -4.05 -6.29
CA SER A 8 5.75 -4.09 -7.53
C SER A 8 4.42 -4.84 -7.38
N VAL A 9 3.47 -4.60 -8.29
CA VAL A 9 2.16 -5.28 -8.28
C VAL A 9 2.31 -6.80 -8.37
N GLU A 10 3.22 -7.28 -9.21
CA GLU A 10 3.47 -8.72 -9.42
C GLU A 10 3.97 -9.39 -8.14
N MET A 11 4.74 -8.67 -7.33
CA MET A 11 5.22 -9.17 -6.05
C MET A 11 4.10 -9.13 -4.99
N ALA A 12 3.24 -8.11 -5.01
CA ALA A 12 2.05 -8.07 -4.14
C ALA A 12 1.13 -9.27 -4.40
N GLU A 13 0.86 -9.59 -5.66
CA GLU A 13 0.06 -10.77 -6.04
C GLU A 13 0.68 -12.08 -5.56
N ARG A 14 2.00 -12.21 -5.61
CA ARG A 14 2.70 -13.40 -5.06
C ARG A 14 2.50 -13.51 -3.56
N PHE A 15 2.60 -12.40 -2.83
CA PHE A 15 2.37 -12.39 -1.38
C PHE A 15 0.92 -12.73 -1.02
N VAL A 16 -0.05 -12.21 -1.77
CA VAL A 16 -1.47 -12.58 -1.61
C VAL A 16 -1.69 -14.08 -1.82
N LYS A 17 -1.08 -14.67 -2.87
CA LYS A 17 -1.14 -16.13 -3.10
C LYS A 17 -0.53 -16.96 -1.96
N LEU A 18 0.42 -16.40 -1.22
CA LEU A 18 1.02 -17.02 -0.05
C LEU A 18 0.22 -16.77 1.24
N GLY A 19 -0.94 -16.10 1.16
CA GLY A 19 -1.81 -15.82 2.29
C GLY A 19 -1.45 -14.55 3.07
N TYR A 20 -0.61 -13.67 2.51
CA TYR A 20 -0.28 -12.39 3.13
C TYR A 20 -1.23 -11.28 2.68
N TYR A 21 -1.68 -10.48 3.64
CA TYR A 21 -2.32 -9.19 3.37
C TYR A 21 -1.30 -8.12 2.96
N ILE A 22 -1.72 -7.15 2.16
CA ILE A 22 -0.91 -6.01 1.71
C ILE A 22 -1.36 -4.76 2.45
N SER A 23 -0.43 -4.10 3.15
CA SER A 23 -0.72 -2.87 3.89
C SER A 23 -0.37 -1.64 3.07
N LEU A 24 -1.28 -0.67 3.02
CA LEU A 24 -1.08 0.62 2.37
C LEU A 24 -1.19 1.75 3.39
N ALA A 25 -0.13 2.54 3.48
CA ALA A 25 -0.04 3.72 4.33
C ALA A 25 -0.31 5.02 3.55
N GLY A 26 0.00 6.16 4.16
CA GLY A 26 -0.16 7.49 3.57
C GLY A 26 0.39 7.69 2.13
N PRO A 27 1.44 6.98 1.65
CA PRO A 27 1.94 7.16 0.29
C PRO A 27 0.93 6.88 -0.81
N VAL A 28 -0.10 6.08 -0.57
CA VAL A 28 -1.19 5.84 -1.53
C VAL A 28 -1.91 7.15 -1.93
N THR A 29 -1.90 8.14 -1.03
CA THR A 29 -2.54 9.46 -1.26
C THR A 29 -1.65 10.42 -2.05
N PHE A 30 -0.36 10.14 -2.23
CA PHE A 30 0.57 11.08 -2.86
C PHE A 30 0.32 11.17 -4.35
N LYS A 31 0.29 12.38 -4.91
CA LYS A 31 0.02 12.61 -6.35
C LYS A 31 0.97 11.80 -7.25
N ASN A 32 2.26 11.78 -6.92
CA ASN A 32 3.30 11.15 -7.74
C ASN A 32 3.61 9.68 -7.38
N ALA A 33 3.02 9.14 -6.31
CA ALA A 33 3.27 7.76 -5.92
C ALA A 33 2.39 6.81 -6.76
N ARG A 34 2.96 6.33 -7.88
CA ARG A 34 2.25 5.46 -8.82
C ARG A 34 2.08 4.04 -8.27
N VAL A 35 3.17 3.43 -7.81
CA VAL A 35 3.19 2.03 -7.35
C VAL A 35 2.12 1.69 -6.31
N PRO A 36 1.98 2.41 -5.17
CA PRO A 36 0.97 2.06 -4.17
C PRO A 36 -0.46 2.23 -4.70
N LYS A 37 -0.70 3.10 -5.68
CA LYS A 37 -2.01 3.24 -6.34
C LYS A 37 -2.30 2.07 -7.27
N ASP A 38 -1.31 1.66 -8.06
CA ASP A 38 -1.42 0.51 -8.96
C ASP A 38 -1.69 -0.78 -8.14
N VAL A 39 -1.01 -0.95 -6.99
CA VAL A 39 -1.29 -2.03 -6.04
C VAL A 39 -2.70 -1.93 -5.47
N ALA A 40 -3.13 -0.75 -5.00
CA ALA A 40 -4.48 -0.55 -4.46
C ALA A 40 -5.59 -0.84 -5.48
N ALA A 41 -5.33 -0.58 -6.76
CA ALA A 41 -6.28 -0.83 -7.84
C ALA A 41 -6.32 -2.29 -8.30
N THR A 42 -5.23 -3.05 -8.10
CA THR A 42 -5.09 -4.41 -8.63
C THR A 42 -5.44 -5.49 -7.60
N ILE A 43 -5.07 -5.29 -6.34
CA ILE A 43 -5.28 -6.29 -5.28
C ILE A 43 -6.72 -6.24 -4.78
N ASN A 44 -7.36 -7.41 -4.65
CA ASN A 44 -8.71 -7.51 -4.07
C ASN A 44 -8.79 -6.84 -2.70
N LEU A 45 -9.89 -6.14 -2.43
CA LEU A 45 -10.10 -5.39 -1.20
C LEU A 45 -9.96 -6.24 0.07
N GLU A 46 -10.37 -7.51 0.03
CA GLU A 46 -10.24 -8.47 1.13
C GLU A 46 -8.78 -8.73 1.55
N ASN A 47 -7.84 -8.49 0.65
CA ASN A 47 -6.41 -8.70 0.87
C ASN A 47 -5.66 -7.39 1.19
N LEU A 48 -6.37 -6.25 1.25
CA LEU A 48 -5.81 -4.94 1.57
C LEU A 48 -6.07 -4.56 3.02
N VAL A 49 -5.08 -3.95 3.65
CA VAL A 49 -5.15 -3.37 4.99
C VAL A 49 -4.70 -1.91 4.93
N ILE A 50 -5.33 -1.06 5.74
CA ILE A 50 -4.96 0.34 5.90
C ILE A 50 -4.11 0.49 7.15
N GLU A 51 -3.06 1.30 7.06
CA GLU A 51 -2.27 1.71 8.22
C GLU A 51 -1.85 3.19 8.09
N THR A 52 -1.30 3.75 9.17
CA THR A 52 -0.78 5.12 9.16
C THR A 52 0.74 5.18 9.14
N ASP A 53 1.41 4.15 9.66
CA ASP A 53 2.84 4.13 9.95
C ASP A 53 3.31 5.36 10.77
N CYS A 54 2.43 5.86 11.66
CA CYS A 54 2.75 6.93 12.59
C CYS A 54 4.02 6.61 13.40
N PRO A 55 4.98 7.56 13.55
CA PRO A 55 4.88 8.99 13.26
C PRO A 55 5.29 9.41 11.84
N TYR A 56 5.46 8.47 10.92
CA TYR A 56 5.95 8.70 9.57
C TYR A 56 4.80 8.77 8.54
N LEU A 57 5.18 9.01 7.28
CA LEU A 57 4.31 8.85 6.10
C LEU A 57 2.98 9.63 6.14
N THR A 58 3.02 10.85 6.65
CA THR A 58 1.87 11.78 6.66
C THR A 58 1.15 11.80 5.29
N PRO A 59 -0.17 11.53 5.23
CA PRO A 59 -0.92 11.52 3.98
C PRO A 59 -1.08 12.93 3.39
N HIS A 60 -1.28 13.03 2.07
CA HIS A 60 -1.67 14.28 1.41
C HIS A 60 -3.08 14.71 1.88
N PRO A 61 -3.35 16.01 2.10
CA PRO A 61 -2.50 17.19 1.83
C PRO A 61 -1.59 17.62 3.00
N PHE A 62 -1.52 16.84 4.08
CA PHE A 62 -0.80 17.22 5.30
C PHE A 62 0.70 16.94 5.23
N ARG A 63 1.15 16.26 4.18
CA ARG A 63 2.57 16.10 3.86
C ARG A 63 3.18 17.44 3.44
N GLY A 64 4.09 17.95 4.25
CA GLY A 64 4.95 19.13 3.98
C GLY A 64 6.40 18.76 4.17
#